data_AF-A0A7X4BD28-F1
#
_entry.id   AF-A0A7X4BD28-F1
#
_cell.length_a   1.000
_cell.length_b   1.000
_cell.length_c   1.000
_cell.angle_alpha   90.00
_cell.angle_beta   90.00
_cell.angle_gamma   90.00
#
_symmetry.space_group_name_H-M   'P 1'
#
loop_
_entity.id
_entity.type
_entity.pdbx_description
1 polymer ?
#
loop_
_entity_poly.entity_id
_entity_poly.type
_entity_poly.pdbx_seq_one_letter_code
_entity_poly.pdbx_strand_id
1 'polypeptide(L)'
;MKANRKYLLGLLMLGILISCARVPQQIVSEKPVVLTVDSASKKVRNSTVRVVSLVGTARGYGSGFFVAPDKIATNIHVVADYGPIFVESADEKTTWFVEGVVAFDVKNDLVILKLAGEGMPFSLGNSDTVKVGDTVTIVGYPAEKYKVTQGTVQSIGGSGKNFFLKVDAPKGSSGGAVIDRDGQVIGIVSSGDDFHTYAIPANVLKVLLDKPDTIESLGQWHNRDSIRAYAYFVQSEIKNYAGNYKAEIVDLDKAVQLNAALILPYIHRGIAKRNLGDAESTHGNLEEARRLYKAAIEDYTQAITLDPEFFFAYNNRGNAKHALGRYKAAVEDYTQAIALNPEYVSAYDNRGNTKYALGRYKAAIEDYTQVITLDPEYISAYINRGHAKFRLAESAAARENTGKAQRLYEAAIEDYTQAIKLNTAYIRAYQNRAHAQFRLGESKANQGAIAEAQQSYGAVIEDLTQVIQLAPKDARMYDRRGVTKIVLGDYEGAIADFDSAIHIKPEEARFYTNRARAKEALGQLESAKADFEKAKELDSDVRKGTVLPK
;
A
#
# COMPACT_ATOMS: atom_id res chain seq x y z
N MET A 1 -37.00 21.15 37.01
CA MET A 1 -38.31 20.85 37.62
C MET A 1 -39.05 22.14 37.93
N LYS A 2 -40.19 22.38 37.28
CA LYS A 2 -41.43 23.01 37.79
C LYS A 2 -42.24 23.50 36.58
N ALA A 3 -43.51 23.14 36.55
CA ALA A 3 -44.47 23.50 35.50
C ALA A 3 -45.61 24.33 36.10
N ASN A 4 -46.25 25.15 35.27
CA ASN A 4 -47.63 25.65 35.40
C ASN A 4 -48.04 26.12 34.00
N ARG A 5 -48.94 25.44 33.28
CA ARG A 5 -50.43 25.58 33.32
C ARG A 5 -50.86 27.04 33.13
N LYS A 6 -51.26 27.44 31.91
CA LYS A 6 -52.57 27.25 31.21
C LYS A 6 -53.58 28.35 31.58
N TYR A 7 -54.21 28.99 30.59
CA TYR A 7 -55.67 28.90 30.28
C TYR A 7 -56.21 30.01 29.34
N LEU A 8 -56.85 29.59 28.24
CA LEU A 8 -58.08 30.14 27.61
C LEU A 8 -58.51 29.06 26.58
N LEU A 9 -59.63 28.32 26.67
CA LEU A 9 -61.04 28.69 26.41
C LEU A 9 -61.21 29.50 25.11
N GLY A 10 -62.08 29.18 24.13
CA GLY A 10 -63.06 28.10 23.87
C GLY A 10 -63.73 28.36 22.50
N LEU A 11 -64.80 27.72 21.99
CA LEU A 11 -65.58 26.51 22.33
C LEU A 11 -66.56 26.23 21.13
N LEU A 12 -67.24 25.07 21.07
CA LEU A 12 -68.37 24.68 20.17
C LEU A 12 -68.05 24.40 18.66
N MET A 13 -68.82 23.59 17.90
CA MET A 13 -69.49 22.27 18.09
C MET A 13 -70.21 21.88 16.77
N LEU A 14 -70.42 20.56 16.52
CA LEU A 14 -71.15 19.97 15.36
C LEU A 14 -70.54 20.23 13.95
N GLY A 15 -70.66 19.35 12.94
CA GLY A 15 -71.17 17.97 12.93
C GLY A 15 -71.42 17.44 11.49
N ILE A 16 -71.03 16.18 11.23
CA ILE A 16 -71.46 15.31 10.09
C ILE A 16 -70.94 15.64 8.67
N LEU A 17 -69.97 14.81 8.24
CA LEU A 17 -69.80 14.15 6.92
C LEU A 17 -70.40 14.77 5.64
N ILE A 18 -69.55 15.00 4.64
CA ILE A 18 -69.61 14.34 3.31
C ILE A 18 -68.23 14.38 2.62
N SER A 19 -67.98 13.32 1.84
CA SER A 19 -66.82 13.02 0.99
C SER A 19 -66.04 14.20 0.37
N CYS A 20 -64.71 14.18 0.53
CA CYS A 20 -63.77 14.38 -0.57
C CYS A 20 -62.38 13.85 -0.17
N ALA A 21 -61.87 12.81 -0.85
CA ALA A 21 -60.54 12.28 -0.59
C ALA A 21 -59.46 13.28 -1.02
N ARG A 22 -58.65 13.76 -0.07
CA ARG A 22 -57.40 14.46 -0.40
C ARG A 22 -56.32 13.43 -0.72
N VAL A 23 -55.89 13.41 -1.98
CA VAL A 23 -54.68 12.70 -2.41
C VAL A 23 -53.49 13.27 -1.62
N PRO A 24 -52.67 12.44 -0.96
CA PRO A 24 -51.45 12.92 -0.33
C PRO A 24 -50.50 13.41 -1.43
N GLN A 25 -50.07 14.67 -1.33
CA GLN A 25 -49.17 15.29 -2.29
C GLN A 25 -47.79 14.62 -2.15
N GLN A 26 -47.54 13.65 -3.02
CA GLN A 26 -46.30 12.89 -3.06
C GLN A 26 -45.18 13.84 -3.47
N ILE A 27 -44.30 14.20 -2.52
CA ILE A 27 -43.00 14.77 -2.86
C ILE A 27 -42.24 13.64 -3.54
N VAL A 28 -42.30 13.60 -4.87
CA VAL A 28 -41.49 12.72 -5.69
C VAL A 28 -40.06 13.25 -5.57
N SER A 29 -39.30 12.70 -4.62
CA SER A 29 -37.85 12.66 -4.79
C SER A 29 -37.60 11.81 -6.03
N GLU A 30 -37.30 12.46 -7.16
CA GLU A 30 -36.86 11.74 -8.34
C GLU A 30 -35.67 10.88 -7.93
N LYS A 31 -35.83 9.56 -8.05
CA LYS A 31 -34.69 8.65 -7.87
C LYS A 31 -33.67 9.05 -8.93
N PRO A 32 -32.37 9.15 -8.58
CA PRO A 32 -31.35 9.51 -9.55
C PRO A 32 -31.44 8.56 -10.75
N VAL A 33 -31.52 9.13 -11.96
CA VAL A 33 -31.56 8.36 -13.19
C VAL A 33 -30.22 7.64 -13.35
N VAL A 34 -30.22 6.35 -13.00
CA VAL A 34 -29.07 5.47 -13.16
C VAL A 34 -28.97 5.06 -14.62
N LEU A 35 -27.89 5.48 -15.30
CA LEU A 35 -27.50 4.92 -16.58
C LEU A 35 -27.08 3.46 -16.37
N THR A 36 -28.03 2.54 -16.56
CA THR A 36 -27.78 1.09 -16.60
C THR A 36 -27.14 0.70 -17.93
N VAL A 37 -26.55 -0.51 -18.00
CA VAL A 37 -25.91 -1.03 -19.22
C VAL A 37 -26.85 -1.01 -20.43
N ASP A 38 -28.15 -1.25 -20.23
CA ASP A 38 -29.18 -1.23 -21.29
C ASP A 38 -29.79 0.16 -21.56
N SER A 39 -29.51 1.18 -20.71
CA SER A 39 -30.06 2.54 -20.85
C SER A 39 -29.02 3.63 -21.11
N ALA A 40 -27.75 3.25 -21.26
CA ALA A 40 -26.71 4.14 -21.79
C ALA A 40 -27.17 4.73 -23.12
N SER A 41 -27.40 6.05 -23.15
CA SER A 41 -28.05 6.68 -24.30
C SER A 41 -27.31 6.38 -25.60
N LYS A 42 -28.04 6.22 -26.70
CA LYS A 42 -27.44 5.95 -28.02
C LYS A 42 -26.36 6.98 -28.38
N LYS A 43 -26.50 8.23 -27.91
CA LYS A 43 -25.47 9.27 -27.99
C LYS A 43 -24.19 8.84 -27.28
N VAL A 44 -24.24 8.54 -25.97
CA VAL A 44 -23.08 8.12 -25.16
C VAL A 44 -22.35 6.94 -25.82
N ARG A 45 -23.09 5.90 -26.24
CA ARG A 45 -22.51 4.72 -26.89
C ARG A 45 -21.85 5.05 -28.23
N ASN A 46 -22.49 5.86 -29.07
CA ASN A 46 -21.95 6.29 -30.37
C ASN A 46 -20.81 7.31 -30.26
N SER A 47 -20.65 7.95 -29.09
CA SER A 47 -19.59 8.92 -28.83
C SER A 47 -18.32 8.29 -28.25
N THR A 48 -18.36 7.00 -27.89
CA THR A 48 -17.28 6.28 -27.21
C THR A 48 -16.67 5.22 -28.13
N VAL A 49 -15.34 5.21 -28.28
CA VAL A 49 -14.61 4.38 -29.27
C VAL A 49 -13.54 3.51 -28.64
N ARG A 50 -13.28 2.34 -29.23
CA ARG A 50 -12.13 1.50 -28.89
C ARG A 50 -10.92 2.00 -29.67
N VAL A 51 -9.80 2.19 -28.99
CA VAL A 51 -8.52 2.56 -29.63
C VAL A 51 -7.63 1.32 -29.65
N VAL A 52 -7.19 0.92 -30.84
CA VAL A 52 -6.37 -0.28 -31.06
C VAL A 52 -5.03 0.17 -31.63
N SER A 53 -3.94 -0.17 -30.94
CA SER A 53 -2.56 0.03 -31.42
C SER A 53 -1.92 -1.33 -31.71
N LEU A 54 -1.21 -1.45 -32.84
CA LEU A 54 -0.53 -2.70 -33.22
C LEU A 54 0.98 -2.58 -33.00
N VAL A 55 1.55 -3.43 -32.15
CA VAL A 55 3.00 -3.47 -31.87
C VAL A 55 3.55 -4.84 -32.30
N GLY A 56 4.03 -4.92 -33.54
CA GLY A 56 4.38 -6.19 -34.18
C GLY A 56 3.15 -7.09 -34.34
N THR A 57 3.10 -8.21 -33.63
CA THR A 57 1.93 -9.11 -33.57
C THR A 57 1.02 -8.86 -32.35
N ALA A 58 1.44 -8.01 -31.41
CA ALA A 58 0.67 -7.70 -30.20
C ALA A 58 -0.35 -6.58 -30.46
N ARG A 59 -1.49 -6.63 -29.75
CA ARG A 59 -2.51 -5.58 -29.76
C ARG A 59 -2.52 -4.86 -28.41
N GLY A 60 -2.25 -3.56 -28.44
CA GLY A 60 -2.56 -2.63 -27.36
C GLY A 60 -4.01 -2.15 -27.51
N TYR A 61 -4.72 -2.05 -26.39
CA TYR A 61 -6.12 -1.62 -26.36
C TYR A 61 -6.32 -0.55 -25.31
N GLY A 62 -7.04 0.50 -25.70
CA GLY A 62 -7.58 1.49 -24.81
C GLY A 62 -8.95 1.97 -25.28
N SER A 63 -9.42 3.01 -24.60
CA SER A 63 -10.65 3.72 -24.88
C SER A 63 -10.34 5.09 -25.47
N GLY A 64 -11.33 5.67 -26.12
CA GLY A 64 -11.33 7.07 -26.51
C GLY A 64 -12.76 7.55 -26.67
N PHE A 65 -12.92 8.83 -26.99
CA PHE A 65 -14.24 9.38 -27.28
C PHE A 65 -14.16 10.60 -28.19
N PHE A 66 -15.20 10.82 -28.99
CA PHE A 66 -15.27 11.95 -29.91
C PHE A 66 -15.42 13.27 -29.16
N VAL A 67 -14.60 14.24 -29.53
CA VAL A 67 -14.57 15.63 -29.00
C VAL A 67 -14.99 16.66 -30.05
N ALA A 68 -14.79 16.32 -31.33
CA ALA A 68 -15.43 16.94 -32.49
C ALA A 68 -15.88 15.79 -33.42
N PRO A 69 -16.67 16.03 -34.49
CA PRO A 69 -17.10 14.95 -35.40
C PRO A 69 -15.92 14.14 -35.93
N ASP A 70 -14.82 14.81 -36.26
CA ASP A 70 -13.61 14.29 -36.91
C ASP A 70 -12.44 14.03 -35.94
N LYS A 71 -12.64 14.18 -34.63
CA LYS A 71 -11.56 14.14 -33.62
C LYS A 71 -11.95 13.35 -32.39
N ILE A 72 -11.04 12.51 -31.90
CA ILE A 72 -11.17 11.82 -30.61
C ILE A 72 -10.10 12.27 -29.61
N ALA A 73 -10.41 12.18 -28.32
CA ALA A 73 -9.43 12.23 -27.25
C ALA A 73 -9.16 10.81 -26.72
N THR A 74 -7.90 10.55 -26.36
CA THR A 74 -7.44 9.35 -25.63
C THR A 74 -6.14 9.68 -24.88
N ASN A 75 -5.51 8.69 -24.25
CA ASN A 75 -4.23 8.86 -23.57
C ASN A 75 -3.03 8.67 -24.51
N ILE A 76 -1.91 9.31 -24.20
CA ILE A 76 -0.65 9.10 -24.94
C ILE A 76 -0.21 7.65 -24.78
N HIS A 77 -0.23 7.08 -23.57
CA HIS A 77 0.25 5.69 -23.34
C HIS A 77 -0.56 4.62 -24.12
N VAL A 78 -1.78 4.92 -24.56
CA VAL A 78 -2.60 4.01 -25.39
C VAL A 78 -2.07 3.94 -26.84
N VAL A 79 -1.38 4.98 -27.30
CA VAL A 79 -0.95 5.14 -28.71
C VAL A 79 0.53 5.50 -28.89
N ALA A 80 1.32 5.55 -27.82
CA ALA A 80 2.74 5.95 -27.85
C ALA A 80 3.65 4.93 -28.55
N ASP A 81 3.28 3.64 -28.55
CA ASP A 81 4.03 2.61 -29.24
C ASP A 81 3.92 2.73 -30.77
N TYR A 82 4.99 2.35 -31.45
CA TYR A 82 5.10 2.42 -32.91
C TYR A 82 4.22 1.39 -33.62
N GLY A 83 3.20 1.87 -34.34
CA GLY A 83 2.46 1.09 -35.32
C GLY A 83 1.17 1.76 -35.81
N PRO A 84 0.40 1.08 -36.66
CA PRO A 84 -0.92 1.53 -37.07
C PRO A 84 -1.86 1.64 -35.87
N ILE A 85 -2.58 2.77 -35.80
CA ILE A 85 -3.64 3.03 -34.82
C ILE A 85 -4.98 3.01 -35.54
N PHE A 86 -5.90 2.20 -35.02
CA PHE A 86 -7.28 2.11 -35.47
C PHE A 86 -8.22 2.58 -34.38
N VAL A 87 -9.33 3.16 -34.79
CA VAL A 87 -10.42 3.57 -33.90
C VAL A 87 -11.67 2.84 -34.33
N GLU A 88 -12.37 2.20 -33.40
CA GLU A 88 -13.51 1.31 -33.69
C GLU A 88 -14.77 1.74 -32.93
N SER A 89 -15.93 1.60 -33.56
CA SER A 89 -17.23 1.88 -32.97
C SER A 89 -17.62 0.86 -31.89
N ALA A 90 -18.53 1.23 -31.00
CA ALA A 90 -19.01 0.36 -29.92
C ALA A 90 -19.78 -0.89 -30.40
N ASP A 91 -20.18 -0.95 -31.68
CA ASP A 91 -20.76 -2.13 -32.31
C ASP A 91 -19.79 -2.84 -33.28
N GLU A 92 -18.53 -2.39 -33.33
CA GLU A 92 -17.42 -2.95 -34.13
C GLU A 92 -17.71 -3.00 -35.65
N LYS A 93 -18.67 -2.20 -36.14
CA LYS A 93 -19.05 -2.10 -37.56
C LYS A 93 -18.36 -0.97 -38.31
N THR A 94 -17.76 -0.02 -37.60
CA THR A 94 -17.06 1.11 -38.21
C THR A 94 -15.67 1.20 -37.62
N THR A 95 -14.68 1.19 -38.51
CA THR A 95 -13.27 1.41 -38.18
C THR A 95 -12.81 2.67 -38.91
N TRP A 96 -12.34 3.65 -38.15
CA TRP A 96 -11.72 4.86 -38.65
C TRP A 96 -10.19 4.72 -38.61
N PHE A 97 -9.54 5.23 -39.65
CA PHE A 97 -8.09 5.43 -39.66
C PHE A 97 -7.74 6.74 -38.99
N VAL A 98 -6.61 6.78 -38.29
CA VAL A 98 -6.06 8.02 -37.72
C VAL A 98 -5.21 8.73 -38.79
N GLU A 99 -5.60 9.95 -39.16
CA GLU A 99 -4.84 10.78 -40.11
C GLU A 99 -3.58 11.37 -39.46
N GLY A 100 -3.66 11.69 -38.16
CA GLY A 100 -2.57 12.28 -37.40
C GLY A 100 -2.97 12.76 -36.02
N VAL A 101 -2.02 13.41 -35.35
CA VAL A 101 -2.21 14.09 -34.06
C VAL A 101 -2.51 15.56 -34.30
N VAL A 102 -3.58 16.06 -33.68
CA VAL A 102 -3.94 17.50 -33.70
C VAL A 102 -3.21 18.24 -32.58
N ALA A 103 -3.27 17.68 -31.36
CA ALA A 103 -2.65 18.26 -30.19
C ALA A 103 -2.41 17.17 -29.13
N PHE A 104 -1.41 17.38 -28.27
CA PHE A 104 -1.11 16.49 -27.15
C PHE A 104 -0.51 17.25 -25.97
N ASP A 105 -0.50 16.61 -24.80
CA ASP A 105 0.15 17.06 -23.58
C ASP A 105 0.77 15.85 -22.87
N VAL A 106 2.11 15.78 -22.91
CA VAL A 106 2.89 14.70 -22.27
C VAL A 106 2.78 14.73 -20.75
N LYS A 107 2.61 15.91 -20.14
CA LYS A 107 2.51 16.04 -18.68
C LYS A 107 1.20 15.46 -18.17
N ASN A 108 0.13 15.62 -18.93
CA ASN A 108 -1.22 15.15 -18.58
C ASN A 108 -1.61 13.85 -19.30
N ASP A 109 -0.69 13.20 -20.03
CA ASP A 109 -0.95 11.94 -20.77
C ASP A 109 -2.19 12.06 -21.68
N LEU A 110 -2.35 13.17 -22.41
CA LEU A 110 -3.48 13.42 -23.32
C LEU A 110 -3.04 13.56 -24.77
N VAL A 111 -3.82 13.01 -25.69
CA VAL A 111 -3.66 13.19 -27.13
C VAL A 111 -5.03 13.31 -27.82
N ILE A 112 -5.09 14.20 -28.81
CA ILE A 112 -6.23 14.41 -29.69
C ILE A 112 -5.84 13.91 -31.08
N LEU A 113 -6.58 12.92 -31.58
CA LEU A 113 -6.34 12.28 -32.87
C LEU A 113 -7.38 12.74 -33.88
N LYS A 114 -6.91 13.08 -35.09
CA LYS A 114 -7.73 13.35 -36.26
C LYS A 114 -8.10 12.03 -36.95
N LEU A 115 -9.36 11.85 -37.30
CA LEU A 115 -9.87 10.64 -37.96
C LEU A 115 -10.28 10.89 -39.41
N ALA A 116 -10.06 9.87 -40.24
CA ALA A 116 -10.52 9.79 -41.62
C ALA A 116 -12.01 9.41 -41.67
N GLY A 117 -12.87 10.31 -41.18
CA GLY A 117 -14.32 10.14 -41.11
C GLY A 117 -14.90 10.71 -39.81
N GLU A 118 -16.23 10.68 -39.71
CA GLU A 118 -16.95 11.34 -38.61
C GLU A 118 -17.64 10.35 -37.66
N GLY A 119 -17.80 10.78 -36.41
CA GLY A 119 -18.62 10.18 -35.38
C GLY A 119 -19.38 11.23 -34.56
N MET A 120 -19.96 10.82 -33.43
CA MET A 120 -20.83 11.68 -32.63
C MET A 120 -20.05 12.27 -31.44
N PRO A 121 -19.80 13.59 -31.36
CA PRO A 121 -19.04 14.15 -30.24
C PRO A 121 -19.82 14.21 -28.93
N PHE A 122 -19.10 14.01 -27.83
CA PHE A 122 -19.57 14.38 -26.50
C PHE A 122 -19.62 15.90 -26.31
N SER A 123 -20.45 16.33 -25.37
CA SER A 123 -20.40 17.68 -24.81
C SER A 123 -19.38 17.71 -23.66
N LEU A 124 -18.49 18.70 -23.60
CA LEU A 124 -17.47 18.79 -22.55
C LEU A 124 -17.94 19.66 -21.37
N GLY A 125 -18.15 19.04 -20.22
CA GLY A 125 -18.62 19.67 -18.98
C GLY A 125 -17.53 20.52 -18.30
N ASN A 126 -17.89 21.26 -17.26
CA ASN A 126 -16.92 22.04 -16.49
C ASN A 126 -16.31 21.16 -15.39
N SER A 127 -15.04 20.78 -15.52
CA SER A 127 -14.39 19.92 -14.53
C SER A 127 -14.13 20.63 -13.19
N ASP A 128 -14.12 21.97 -13.15
CA ASP A 128 -13.95 22.74 -11.90
C ASP A 128 -15.17 22.69 -10.96
N THR A 129 -16.34 22.22 -11.41
CA THR A 129 -17.54 22.10 -10.56
C THR A 129 -17.67 20.75 -9.85
N VAL A 130 -16.79 19.79 -10.16
CA VAL A 130 -16.79 18.44 -9.59
C VAL A 130 -16.42 18.47 -8.11
N LYS A 131 -17.10 17.67 -7.29
CA LYS A 131 -16.94 17.58 -5.83
C LYS A 131 -16.73 16.15 -5.38
N VAL A 132 -16.05 16.00 -4.24
CA VAL A 132 -15.97 14.71 -3.53
C VAL A 132 -17.37 14.26 -3.15
N GLY A 133 -17.68 12.99 -3.42
CA GLY A 133 -19.00 12.38 -3.27
C GLY A 133 -19.88 12.43 -4.53
N ASP A 134 -19.50 13.17 -5.57
CA ASP A 134 -20.28 13.20 -6.82
C ASP A 134 -20.32 11.81 -7.47
N THR A 135 -21.52 11.44 -7.95
CA THR A 135 -21.73 10.23 -8.75
C THR A 135 -21.31 10.50 -10.18
N VAL A 136 -20.41 9.67 -10.71
CA VAL A 136 -19.92 9.76 -12.09
C VAL A 136 -20.18 8.46 -12.84
N THR A 137 -20.25 8.54 -14.16
CA THR A 137 -20.34 7.37 -15.03
C THR A 137 -19.09 7.30 -15.89
N ILE A 138 -18.44 6.14 -15.94
CA ILE A 138 -17.30 5.86 -16.82
C ILE A 138 -17.78 5.05 -18.00
N VAL A 139 -17.38 5.46 -19.20
CA VAL A 139 -17.64 4.73 -20.45
C VAL A 139 -16.35 4.48 -21.23
N GLY A 140 -16.16 3.25 -21.68
CA GLY A 140 -14.94 2.80 -22.35
C GLY A 140 -14.96 1.29 -22.65
N TYR A 141 -13.78 0.73 -22.90
CA TYR A 141 -13.55 -0.66 -23.34
C TYR A 141 -12.63 -1.45 -22.40
N PRO A 142 -12.93 -1.54 -21.09
CA PRO A 142 -12.23 -2.46 -20.20
C PRO A 142 -12.31 -3.90 -20.73
N ALA A 143 -11.17 -4.60 -20.76
CA ALA A 143 -11.04 -5.93 -21.34
C ALA A 143 -11.68 -6.05 -22.74
N GLU A 144 -11.41 -5.06 -23.60
CA GLU A 144 -11.81 -4.97 -25.02
C GLU A 144 -13.31 -4.79 -25.28
N LYS A 145 -14.15 -4.75 -24.23
CA LYS A 145 -15.62 -4.71 -24.33
C LYS A 145 -16.20 -3.39 -23.86
N TYR A 146 -17.11 -2.80 -24.65
CA TYR A 146 -17.87 -1.61 -24.24
C TYR A 146 -18.57 -1.85 -22.89
N LYS A 147 -18.19 -1.06 -21.87
CA LYS A 147 -18.74 -1.12 -20.51
C LYS A 147 -19.14 0.30 -20.07
N VAL A 148 -20.24 0.35 -19.32
CA VAL A 148 -20.68 1.53 -18.58
C VAL A 148 -20.58 1.18 -17.10
N THR A 149 -19.76 1.91 -16.35
CA THR A 149 -19.47 1.63 -14.94
C THR A 149 -19.77 2.87 -14.12
N GLN A 150 -20.57 2.75 -13.06
CA GLN A 150 -20.78 3.86 -12.13
C GLN A 150 -19.64 3.92 -11.10
N GLY A 151 -19.22 5.14 -10.77
CA GLY A 151 -18.22 5.41 -9.76
C GLY A 151 -18.59 6.63 -8.92
N THR A 152 -17.76 6.93 -7.91
CA THR A 152 -17.87 8.16 -7.13
C THR A 152 -16.52 8.86 -7.04
N VAL A 153 -16.54 10.20 -7.01
CA VAL A 153 -15.34 11.00 -6.76
C VAL A 153 -14.93 10.83 -5.29
N GLN A 154 -13.77 10.24 -5.04
CA GLN A 154 -13.26 9.96 -3.71
C GLN A 154 -12.38 11.10 -3.18
N SER A 155 -11.53 11.66 -4.03
CA SER A 155 -10.74 12.85 -3.72
C SER A 155 -10.41 13.64 -4.98
N ILE A 156 -9.97 14.89 -4.78
CA ILE A 156 -9.54 15.82 -5.83
C ILE A 156 -8.18 16.35 -5.39
N GLY A 157 -7.13 16.19 -6.21
CA GLY A 157 -5.76 16.44 -5.75
C GLY A 157 -4.73 16.75 -6.84
N GLY A 158 -3.55 17.19 -6.38
CA GLY A 158 -2.42 17.56 -7.24
C GLY A 158 -2.52 18.95 -7.87
N SER A 159 -1.43 19.39 -8.51
CA SER A 159 -1.29 20.71 -9.14
C SER A 159 -2.18 20.95 -10.38
N GLY A 160 -3.04 19.99 -10.73
CA GLY A 160 -4.03 20.06 -11.81
C GLY A 160 -5.48 19.74 -11.41
N LYS A 161 -5.79 19.52 -10.11
CA LYS A 161 -7.11 19.07 -9.60
C LYS A 161 -7.60 17.75 -10.23
N ASN A 162 -6.72 16.77 -10.36
CA ASN A 162 -7.10 15.47 -10.91
C ASN A 162 -8.07 14.72 -9.99
N PHE A 163 -8.93 13.90 -10.57
CA PHE A 163 -9.93 13.15 -9.82
C PHE A 163 -9.44 11.74 -9.49
N PHE A 164 -9.58 11.36 -8.22
CA PHE A 164 -9.46 9.96 -7.81
C PHE A 164 -10.86 9.40 -7.65
N LEU A 165 -11.16 8.33 -8.38
CA LEU A 165 -12.48 7.74 -8.47
C LEU A 165 -12.49 6.37 -7.79
N LYS A 166 -13.47 6.16 -6.91
CA LYS A 166 -13.75 4.86 -6.31
C LYS A 166 -14.57 4.02 -7.29
N VAL A 167 -13.90 3.26 -8.13
CA VAL A 167 -14.50 2.48 -9.22
C VAL A 167 -13.52 1.43 -9.75
N ASP A 168 -14.07 0.28 -10.16
CA ASP A 168 -13.34 -0.77 -10.88
C ASP A 168 -13.19 -0.40 -12.37
N ALA A 169 -12.01 0.12 -12.73
CA ALA A 169 -11.63 0.41 -14.11
C ALA A 169 -10.41 -0.44 -14.52
N PRO A 170 -10.63 -1.71 -14.93
CA PRO A 170 -9.54 -2.60 -15.29
C PRO A 170 -8.93 -2.22 -16.65
N LYS A 171 -7.81 -2.88 -17.00
CA LYS A 171 -7.04 -2.65 -18.24
C LYS A 171 -7.94 -2.47 -19.48
N GLY A 172 -7.67 -1.42 -20.26
CA GLY A 172 -8.46 -1.00 -21.42
C GLY A 172 -9.37 0.20 -21.15
N SER A 173 -9.61 0.55 -19.87
CA SER A 173 -10.37 1.76 -19.49
C SER A 173 -9.67 3.09 -19.78
N SER A 174 -8.33 3.12 -19.89
CA SER A 174 -7.54 4.33 -20.22
C SER A 174 -8.07 5.04 -21.46
N GLY A 175 -8.21 6.36 -21.41
CA GLY A 175 -8.80 7.22 -22.44
C GLY A 175 -10.34 7.24 -22.44
N GLY A 176 -10.99 6.50 -21.53
CA GLY A 176 -12.44 6.46 -21.40
C GLY A 176 -13.01 7.77 -20.85
N ALA A 177 -14.24 8.10 -21.23
CA ALA A 177 -14.90 9.31 -20.75
C ALA A 177 -15.47 9.10 -19.34
N VAL A 178 -15.19 10.04 -18.44
CA VAL A 178 -15.88 10.22 -17.16
C VAL A 178 -16.93 11.31 -17.36
N ILE A 179 -18.22 10.92 -17.31
CA ILE A 179 -19.35 11.79 -17.56
C ILE A 179 -20.16 12.09 -16.29
N ASP A 180 -20.70 13.30 -16.24
CA ASP A 180 -21.63 13.76 -15.21
C ASP A 180 -23.07 13.24 -15.44
N ARG A 181 -24.01 13.70 -14.61
CA ARG A 181 -25.44 13.34 -14.70
C ARG A 181 -26.15 13.93 -15.92
N ASP A 182 -25.61 15.00 -16.50
CA ASP A 182 -26.12 15.64 -17.71
C ASP A 182 -25.53 15.00 -18.99
N GLY A 183 -24.66 14.00 -18.83
CA GLY A 183 -24.01 13.27 -19.92
C GLY A 183 -22.85 14.05 -20.56
N GLN A 184 -22.30 15.05 -19.87
CA GLN A 184 -21.14 15.82 -20.30
C GLN A 184 -19.85 15.21 -19.75
N VAL A 185 -18.78 15.23 -20.54
CA VAL A 185 -17.47 14.74 -20.10
C VAL A 185 -16.84 15.73 -19.14
N ILE A 186 -16.63 15.30 -17.90
CA ILE A 186 -15.96 16.06 -16.85
C ILE A 186 -14.52 15.57 -16.62
N GLY A 187 -14.16 14.37 -17.07
CA GLY A 187 -12.78 13.88 -17.05
C GLY A 187 -12.50 12.73 -18.02
N ILE A 188 -11.23 12.35 -18.12
CA ILE A 188 -10.71 11.29 -18.99
C ILE A 188 -9.97 10.30 -18.10
N VAL A 189 -10.38 9.03 -18.10
CA VAL A 189 -9.69 7.96 -17.36
C VAL A 189 -8.24 7.84 -17.85
N SER A 190 -7.29 7.72 -16.95
CA SER A 190 -5.89 7.35 -17.25
C SER A 190 -5.41 6.33 -16.19
N SER A 191 -4.10 6.09 -16.06
CA SER A 191 -3.56 5.00 -15.23
C SER A 191 -3.89 5.15 -13.73
N GLY A 192 -4.46 4.09 -13.15
CA GLY A 192 -4.78 3.99 -11.73
C GLY A 192 -3.85 3.04 -10.97
N ASP A 193 -4.02 2.96 -9.65
CA ASP A 193 -3.45 1.90 -8.82
C ASP A 193 -4.50 0.76 -8.63
N ASP A 194 -4.13 -0.30 -7.91
CA ASP A 194 -5.00 -1.47 -7.67
C ASP A 194 -6.33 -1.14 -6.93
N PHE A 195 -6.48 0.09 -6.41
CA PHE A 195 -7.60 0.52 -5.58
C PHE A 195 -8.32 1.79 -6.09
N HIS A 196 -7.69 2.59 -6.97
CA HIS A 196 -8.20 3.89 -7.42
C HIS A 196 -8.02 4.10 -8.92
N THR A 197 -9.10 4.57 -9.58
CA THR A 197 -9.02 5.05 -10.96
C THR A 197 -8.71 6.54 -10.97
N TYR A 198 -7.64 6.94 -11.66
CA TYR A 198 -7.29 8.34 -11.90
C TYR A 198 -8.02 8.88 -13.13
N ALA A 199 -8.48 10.13 -13.07
CA ALA A 199 -9.03 10.84 -14.22
C ALA A 199 -8.50 12.27 -14.36
N ILE A 200 -8.09 12.58 -15.58
CA ILE A 200 -7.59 13.88 -16.04
C ILE A 200 -8.78 14.82 -16.24
N PRO A 201 -8.79 16.06 -15.71
CA PRO A 201 -9.95 16.95 -15.82
C PRO A 201 -10.24 17.42 -17.24
N ALA A 202 -11.51 17.45 -17.64
CA ALA A 202 -11.93 17.86 -18.99
C ALA A 202 -11.56 19.31 -19.34
N ASN A 203 -11.32 20.20 -18.37
CA ASN A 203 -10.83 21.54 -18.66
C ASN A 203 -9.39 21.54 -19.22
N VAL A 204 -8.57 20.53 -18.90
CA VAL A 204 -7.25 20.33 -19.53
C VAL A 204 -7.42 19.99 -21.03
N LEU A 205 -8.38 19.12 -21.35
CA LEU A 205 -8.72 18.76 -22.72
C LEU A 205 -9.30 19.95 -23.50
N LYS A 206 -10.08 20.84 -22.87
CA LYS A 206 -10.56 22.09 -23.49
C LYS A 206 -9.40 23.01 -23.91
N VAL A 207 -8.47 23.29 -23.00
CA VAL A 207 -7.25 24.06 -23.30
C VAL A 207 -6.42 23.42 -24.40
N LEU A 208 -6.48 22.09 -24.54
CA LEU A 208 -5.80 21.37 -25.61
C LEU A 208 -6.52 21.49 -26.97
N LEU A 209 -7.85 21.55 -26.97
CA LEU A 209 -8.71 21.76 -28.15
C LEU A 209 -8.69 23.20 -28.68
N ASP A 210 -8.42 24.19 -27.82
CA ASP A 210 -8.30 25.61 -28.22
C ASP A 210 -7.01 25.91 -29.01
N LYS A 211 -6.11 24.92 -29.17
CA LYS A 211 -4.90 25.05 -29.99
C LYS A 211 -5.24 24.99 -31.50
N PRO A 212 -4.43 25.59 -32.38
CA PRO A 212 -4.63 25.51 -33.83
C PRO A 212 -4.72 24.06 -34.34
N ASP A 213 -5.62 23.82 -35.29
CA ASP A 213 -5.93 22.49 -35.86
C ASP A 213 -4.85 22.02 -36.88
N THR A 214 -3.58 22.06 -36.46
CA THR A 214 -2.42 21.58 -37.22
C THR A 214 -2.26 20.08 -37.05
N ILE A 215 -2.50 19.32 -38.11
CA ILE A 215 -2.34 17.86 -38.13
C ILE A 215 -0.86 17.52 -38.35
N GLU A 216 -0.26 16.82 -37.38
CA GLU A 216 1.03 16.15 -37.52
C GLU A 216 0.79 14.67 -37.87
N SER A 217 1.52 14.12 -38.84
CA SER A 217 1.40 12.69 -39.16
C SER A 217 1.87 11.81 -38.00
N LEU A 218 1.24 10.65 -37.78
CA LEU A 218 1.63 9.71 -36.73
C LEU A 218 3.12 9.37 -36.74
N GLY A 219 3.70 9.16 -37.93
CA GLY A 219 5.13 8.88 -38.07
C GLY A 219 6.06 10.03 -37.67
N GLN A 220 5.61 11.29 -37.80
CA GLN A 220 6.36 12.44 -37.26
C GLN A 220 6.20 12.50 -35.73
N TRP A 221 4.96 12.34 -35.24
CA TRP A 221 4.65 12.39 -33.81
C TRP A 221 5.38 11.31 -33.00
N HIS A 222 5.32 10.06 -33.44
CA HIS A 222 6.06 8.93 -32.84
C HIS A 222 7.58 9.13 -32.87
N ASN A 223 8.12 9.90 -33.83
CA ASN A 223 9.55 10.18 -33.91
C ASN A 223 10.01 11.34 -33.00
N ARG A 224 9.10 12.03 -32.29
CA ARG A 224 9.46 13.06 -31.31
C ARG A 224 10.11 12.42 -30.09
N ASP A 225 11.28 12.91 -29.68
CA ASP A 225 12.02 12.35 -28.55
C ASP A 225 11.22 12.36 -27.23
N SER A 226 10.33 13.34 -27.04
CA SER A 226 9.40 13.35 -25.90
C SER A 226 8.40 12.20 -25.89
N ILE A 227 7.89 11.78 -27.06
CA ILE A 227 6.96 10.65 -27.22
C ILE A 227 7.73 9.34 -27.12
N ARG A 228 8.89 9.23 -27.76
CA ARG A 228 9.77 8.05 -27.67
C ARG A 228 10.25 7.80 -26.24
N ALA A 229 10.61 8.86 -25.51
CA ALA A 229 10.96 8.76 -24.10
C ALA A 229 9.82 8.22 -23.24
N TYR A 230 8.60 8.72 -23.49
CA TYR A 230 7.41 8.29 -22.77
C TYR A 230 7.00 6.85 -23.12
N ALA A 231 7.13 6.43 -24.39
CA ALA A 231 6.93 5.05 -24.81
C ALA A 231 7.89 4.09 -24.08
N TYR A 232 9.19 4.42 -23.99
CA TYR A 232 10.14 3.61 -23.21
C TYR A 232 9.82 3.60 -21.72
N PHE A 233 9.34 4.70 -21.14
CA PHE A 233 8.86 4.72 -19.76
C PHE A 233 7.70 3.73 -19.56
N VAL A 234 6.66 3.75 -20.40
CA VAL A 234 5.51 2.82 -20.33
C VAL A 234 5.96 1.36 -20.53
N GLN A 235 6.87 1.09 -21.47
CA GLN A 235 7.45 -0.24 -21.68
C GLN A 235 8.23 -0.75 -20.46
N SER A 236 8.87 0.15 -19.70
CA SER A 236 9.58 -0.21 -18.48
C SER A 236 8.65 -0.67 -17.36
N GLU A 237 7.45 -0.06 -17.22
CA GLU A 237 6.48 -0.45 -16.20
C GLU A 237 5.99 -1.89 -16.40
N ILE A 238 5.76 -2.30 -17.65
CA ILE A 238 5.43 -3.70 -18.01
C ILE A 238 6.52 -4.67 -17.53
N LYS A 239 7.79 -4.27 -17.58
CA LYS A 239 8.94 -5.08 -17.14
C LYS A 239 9.09 -5.09 -15.62
N ASN A 240 8.75 -4.00 -14.93
CA ASN A 240 8.66 -3.94 -13.48
C ASN A 240 7.59 -4.91 -12.95
N TYR A 241 6.39 -4.94 -13.55
CA TYR A 241 5.33 -5.92 -13.21
C TYR A 241 5.78 -7.39 -13.43
N ALA A 242 6.69 -7.64 -14.38
CA ALA A 242 7.30 -8.95 -14.59
C ALA A 242 8.52 -9.23 -13.68
N GLY A 243 8.86 -8.32 -12.75
CA GLY A 243 10.01 -8.43 -11.84
C GLY A 243 11.38 -8.29 -12.54
N ASN A 244 11.43 -7.84 -13.79
CA ASN A 244 12.65 -7.80 -14.59
C ASN A 244 13.34 -6.42 -14.54
N TYR A 245 13.83 -6.07 -13.35
CA TYR A 245 14.50 -4.78 -13.08
C TYR A 245 15.68 -4.50 -14.04
N LYS A 246 16.40 -5.52 -14.51
CA LYS A 246 17.51 -5.36 -15.46
C LYS A 246 17.02 -4.89 -16.83
N ALA A 247 15.92 -5.45 -17.34
CA ALA A 247 15.34 -5.02 -18.62
C ALA A 247 14.54 -3.71 -18.52
N GLU A 248 13.98 -3.41 -17.34
CA GLU A 248 13.32 -2.14 -17.01
C GLU A 248 14.33 -0.98 -17.07
N ILE A 249 15.47 -1.10 -16.37
CA ILE A 249 16.54 -0.08 -16.35
C ILE A 249 16.99 0.28 -17.78
N VAL A 250 17.11 -0.70 -18.67
CA VAL A 250 17.51 -0.48 -20.08
C VAL A 250 16.54 0.40 -20.86
N ASP A 251 15.23 0.35 -20.59
CA ASP A 251 14.28 1.26 -21.23
C ASP A 251 14.27 2.63 -20.56
N LEU A 252 14.37 2.66 -19.23
CA LEU A 252 14.47 3.91 -18.47
C LEU A 252 15.74 4.70 -18.83
N ASP A 253 16.84 4.03 -19.14
CA ASP A 253 18.05 4.65 -19.69
C ASP A 253 17.78 5.34 -21.03
N LYS A 254 17.04 4.71 -21.94
CA LYS A 254 16.63 5.34 -23.22
C LYS A 254 15.66 6.49 -22.99
N ALA A 255 14.70 6.33 -22.07
CA ALA A 255 13.73 7.37 -21.72
C ALA A 255 14.44 8.64 -21.21
N VAL A 256 15.40 8.48 -20.30
CA VAL A 256 16.25 9.57 -19.79
C VAL A 256 17.14 10.15 -20.90
N GLN A 257 17.72 9.33 -21.77
CA GLN A 257 18.58 9.79 -22.86
C GLN A 257 17.81 10.66 -23.88
N LEU A 258 16.54 10.33 -24.15
CA LEU A 258 15.67 11.04 -25.09
C LEU A 258 15.00 12.26 -24.46
N ASN A 259 14.66 12.21 -23.17
CA ASN A 259 14.07 13.34 -22.44
C ASN A 259 14.57 13.40 -21.00
N ALA A 260 15.73 14.05 -20.80
CA ALA A 260 16.33 14.26 -19.48
C ALA A 260 15.52 15.19 -18.55
N ALA A 261 14.43 15.81 -19.02
CA ALA A 261 13.52 16.59 -18.19
C ALA A 261 12.35 15.77 -17.63
N LEU A 262 12.16 14.52 -18.07
CA LEU A 262 11.10 13.66 -17.58
C LEU A 262 11.50 13.06 -16.21
N ILE A 263 10.79 13.45 -15.14
CA ILE A 263 11.13 13.10 -13.76
C ILE A 263 10.89 11.60 -13.47
N LEU A 264 9.76 11.05 -13.93
CA LEU A 264 9.33 9.69 -13.60
C LEU A 264 10.37 8.60 -13.97
N PRO A 265 11.02 8.63 -15.15
CA PRO A 265 12.08 7.68 -15.46
C PRO A 265 13.21 7.61 -14.45
N TYR A 266 13.66 8.74 -13.89
CA TYR A 266 14.68 8.73 -12.84
C TYR A 266 14.16 8.07 -11.56
N ILE A 267 12.93 8.38 -11.14
CA ILE A 267 12.30 7.77 -9.96
C ILE A 267 12.24 6.24 -10.11
N HIS A 268 11.68 5.76 -11.22
CA HIS A 268 11.52 4.33 -11.47
C HIS A 268 12.88 3.65 -11.62
N ARG A 269 13.86 4.29 -12.28
CA ARG A 269 15.20 3.72 -12.46
C ARG A 269 15.95 3.61 -11.14
N GLY A 270 15.78 4.59 -10.24
CA GLY A 270 16.27 4.52 -8.88
C GLY A 270 15.60 3.41 -8.07
N ILE A 271 14.30 3.14 -8.26
CA ILE A 271 13.57 2.06 -7.58
C ILE A 271 14.06 0.70 -8.08
N ALA A 272 14.13 0.51 -9.39
CA ALA A 272 14.64 -0.71 -10.02
C ALA A 272 16.08 -1.02 -9.60
N LYS A 273 16.96 -0.01 -9.59
CA LYS A 273 18.34 -0.14 -9.09
C LYS A 273 18.38 -0.49 -7.60
N ARG A 274 17.54 0.11 -6.74
CA ARG A 274 17.46 -0.26 -5.32
C ARG A 274 16.99 -1.71 -5.15
N ASN A 275 15.88 -2.10 -5.79
CA ASN A 275 15.33 -3.45 -5.71
C ASN A 275 16.35 -4.51 -6.17
N LEU A 276 17.07 -4.23 -7.26
CA LEU A 276 18.16 -5.09 -7.72
C LEU A 276 19.31 -5.12 -6.70
N GLY A 277 19.66 -3.99 -6.09
CA GLY A 277 20.65 -3.93 -5.01
C GLY A 277 20.28 -4.78 -3.78
N ASP A 278 19.00 -4.74 -3.38
CA ASP A 278 18.48 -5.57 -2.28
C ASP A 278 18.55 -7.07 -2.61
N ALA A 279 18.26 -7.44 -3.86
CA ALA A 279 18.40 -8.81 -4.35
C ALA A 279 19.86 -9.27 -4.40
N GLU A 280 20.78 -8.47 -4.96
CA GLU A 280 22.22 -8.77 -4.99
C GLU A 280 22.79 -8.84 -3.56
N SER A 281 22.34 -7.98 -2.64
CA SER A 281 22.72 -8.04 -1.21
C SER A 281 22.24 -9.33 -0.54
N THR A 282 21.06 -9.84 -0.91
CA THR A 282 20.50 -11.10 -0.39
C THR A 282 21.30 -12.31 -0.88
N HIS A 283 21.84 -12.24 -2.10
CA HIS A 283 22.76 -13.26 -2.65
C HIS A 283 24.21 -13.13 -2.15
N GLY A 284 24.52 -12.15 -1.31
CA GLY A 284 25.87 -11.90 -0.78
C GLY A 284 26.78 -11.04 -1.67
N ASN A 285 26.27 -10.53 -2.81
CA ASN A 285 26.99 -9.68 -3.76
C ASN A 285 27.06 -8.22 -3.27
N LEU A 286 27.64 -8.00 -2.09
CA LEU A 286 27.60 -6.72 -1.36
C LEU A 286 28.24 -5.54 -2.11
N GLU A 287 29.25 -5.79 -2.95
CA GLU A 287 29.88 -4.74 -3.76
C GLU A 287 28.95 -4.24 -4.87
N GLU A 288 28.25 -5.16 -5.55
CA GLU A 288 27.29 -4.82 -6.59
C GLU A 288 26.05 -4.14 -6.00
N ALA A 289 25.54 -4.64 -4.88
CA ALA A 289 24.49 -3.97 -4.12
C ALA A 289 24.87 -2.52 -3.78
N ARG A 290 26.09 -2.30 -3.26
CA ARG A 290 26.63 -0.98 -2.96
C ARG A 290 26.76 -0.10 -4.21
N ARG A 291 27.10 -0.65 -5.38
CA ARG A 291 27.14 0.08 -6.66
C ARG A 291 25.74 0.53 -7.07
N LEU A 292 24.77 -0.38 -7.02
CA LEU A 292 23.38 -0.14 -7.40
C LEU A 292 22.70 0.90 -6.50
N TYR A 293 22.89 0.84 -5.18
CA TYR A 293 22.34 1.86 -4.28
C TYR A 293 22.92 3.26 -4.52
N LYS A 294 24.20 3.38 -4.93
CA LYS A 294 24.79 4.68 -5.32
C LYS A 294 24.15 5.21 -6.59
N ALA A 295 24.03 4.37 -7.62
CA ALA A 295 23.37 4.72 -8.88
C ALA A 295 21.89 5.09 -8.69
N ALA A 296 21.21 4.49 -7.70
CA ALA A 296 19.86 4.90 -7.31
C ALA A 296 19.83 6.29 -6.64
N ILE A 297 20.79 6.60 -5.76
CA ILE A 297 20.90 7.94 -5.14
C ILE A 297 21.15 9.03 -6.19
N GLU A 298 21.94 8.74 -7.23
CA GLU A 298 22.17 9.65 -8.36
C GLU A 298 20.87 9.95 -9.09
N ASP A 299 20.09 8.92 -9.44
CA ASP A 299 18.78 9.07 -10.08
C ASP A 299 17.80 9.91 -9.26
N TYR A 300 17.61 9.59 -7.97
CA TYR A 300 16.72 10.40 -7.11
C TYR A 300 17.24 11.83 -6.92
N THR A 301 18.55 12.05 -6.98
CA THR A 301 19.14 13.40 -6.91
C THR A 301 18.88 14.19 -8.20
N GLN A 302 18.89 13.54 -9.35
CA GLN A 302 18.49 14.17 -10.60
C GLN A 302 16.99 14.49 -10.61
N ALA A 303 16.14 13.59 -10.10
CA ALA A 303 14.71 13.87 -9.93
C ALA A 303 14.46 15.09 -9.02
N ILE A 304 15.17 15.20 -7.89
CA ILE A 304 15.11 16.37 -6.98
C ILE A 304 15.63 17.66 -7.64
N THR A 305 16.61 17.54 -8.54
CA THR A 305 17.12 18.70 -9.31
C THR A 305 16.08 19.22 -10.30
N LEU A 306 15.26 18.32 -10.88
CA LEU A 306 14.18 18.66 -11.80
C LEU A 306 12.92 19.18 -11.09
N ASP A 307 12.57 18.60 -9.93
CA ASP A 307 11.46 19.01 -9.08
C ASP A 307 11.86 18.92 -7.59
N PRO A 308 12.26 20.05 -6.97
CA PRO A 308 12.60 20.11 -5.54
C PRO A 308 11.43 19.90 -4.58
N GLU A 309 10.18 19.90 -5.05
CA GLU A 309 8.99 19.65 -4.23
C GLU A 309 8.54 18.18 -4.30
N PHE A 310 9.18 17.35 -5.13
CA PHE A 310 8.84 15.94 -5.31
C PHE A 310 9.27 15.05 -4.12
N PHE A 311 8.50 15.11 -3.03
CA PHE A 311 8.76 14.42 -1.75
C PHE A 311 9.05 12.91 -1.87
N PHE A 312 8.47 12.23 -2.87
CA PHE A 312 8.74 10.82 -3.17
C PHE A 312 10.22 10.54 -3.51
N ALA A 313 10.91 11.47 -4.20
CA ALA A 313 12.33 11.30 -4.51
C ALA A 313 13.18 11.36 -3.24
N TYR A 314 12.87 12.28 -2.32
CA TYR A 314 13.55 12.39 -1.04
C TYR A 314 13.41 11.12 -0.21
N ASN A 315 12.18 10.60 -0.02
CA ASN A 315 11.97 9.35 0.71
C ASN A 315 12.72 8.16 0.09
N ASN A 316 12.68 8.01 -1.23
CA ASN A 316 13.36 6.90 -1.90
C ASN A 316 14.89 7.05 -1.92
N ARG A 317 15.42 8.28 -1.99
CA ARG A 317 16.85 8.55 -1.77
C ARG A 317 17.26 8.25 -0.33
N GLY A 318 16.39 8.54 0.64
CA GLY A 318 16.50 8.10 2.02
C GLY A 318 16.64 6.57 2.12
N ASN A 319 15.78 5.82 1.43
CA ASN A 319 15.82 4.34 1.41
C ASN A 319 17.15 3.80 0.85
N ALA A 320 17.62 4.33 -0.28
CA ALA A 320 18.92 3.94 -0.84
C ALA A 320 20.12 4.34 0.07
N LYS A 321 20.03 5.49 0.76
CA LYS A 321 21.02 5.87 1.78
C LYS A 321 20.96 4.95 3.01
N HIS A 322 19.77 4.51 3.43
CA HIS A 322 19.59 3.55 4.53
C HIS A 322 20.25 2.21 4.18
N ALA A 323 20.01 1.66 2.99
CA ALA A 323 20.60 0.41 2.53
C ALA A 323 22.15 0.46 2.46
N LEU A 324 22.71 1.65 2.20
CA LEU A 324 24.16 1.92 2.28
C LEU A 324 24.69 2.14 3.71
N GLY A 325 23.86 2.03 4.75
CA GLY A 325 24.23 2.35 6.14
C GLY A 325 24.44 3.85 6.41
N ARG A 326 24.10 4.74 5.46
CA ARG A 326 24.26 6.21 5.58
C ARG A 326 23.10 6.83 6.37
N TYR A 327 22.78 6.26 7.53
CA TYR A 327 21.54 6.52 8.27
C TYR A 327 21.31 8.00 8.63
N LYS A 328 22.34 8.79 8.96
CA LYS A 328 22.18 10.23 9.22
C LYS A 328 21.63 10.98 8.00
N ALA A 329 22.26 10.76 6.84
CA ALA A 329 21.85 11.37 5.57
C ALA A 329 20.51 10.84 5.04
N ALA A 330 20.09 9.66 5.49
CA ALA A 330 18.74 9.13 5.23
C ALA A 330 17.69 9.86 6.09
N VAL A 331 17.95 10.07 7.40
CA VAL A 331 17.06 10.85 8.29
C VAL A 331 16.85 12.28 7.78
N GLU A 332 17.87 12.91 7.21
CA GLU A 332 17.77 14.22 6.54
C GLU A 332 16.78 14.17 5.37
N ASP A 333 16.95 13.22 4.45
CA ASP A 333 16.06 13.03 3.30
C ASP A 333 14.61 12.73 3.70
N TYR A 334 14.37 11.82 4.65
CA TYR A 334 13.00 11.57 5.15
C TYR A 334 12.39 12.80 5.83
N THR A 335 13.21 13.61 6.51
CA THR A 335 12.72 14.84 7.15
C THR A 335 12.34 15.88 6.11
N GLN A 336 13.06 15.97 4.99
CA GLN A 336 12.65 16.83 3.86
C GLN A 336 11.38 16.30 3.18
N ALA A 337 11.24 14.98 3.00
CA ALA A 337 10.01 14.38 2.48
C ALA A 337 8.80 14.70 3.36
N ILE A 338 8.96 14.63 4.69
CA ILE A 338 7.93 15.00 5.68
C ILE A 338 7.63 16.51 5.67
N ALA A 339 8.64 17.36 5.46
CA ALA A 339 8.44 18.81 5.39
C ALA A 339 7.64 19.23 4.14
N LEU A 340 7.84 18.51 3.03
CA LEU A 340 7.09 18.70 1.78
C LEU A 340 5.69 18.06 1.82
N ASN A 341 5.55 16.91 2.49
CA ASN A 341 4.26 16.24 2.70
C ASN A 341 4.14 15.67 4.14
N PRO A 342 3.54 16.42 5.09
CA PRO A 342 3.37 16.00 6.48
C PRO A 342 2.43 14.80 6.70
N GLU A 343 1.66 14.39 5.69
CA GLU A 343 0.76 13.23 5.75
C GLU A 343 1.41 11.96 5.18
N TYR A 344 2.65 12.04 4.66
CA TYR A 344 3.29 10.90 4.00
C TYR A 344 3.83 9.85 4.99
N VAL A 345 2.92 8.95 5.40
CA VAL A 345 3.13 7.86 6.37
C VAL A 345 4.46 7.12 6.18
N SER A 346 4.79 6.72 4.95
CA SER A 346 6.00 5.92 4.67
C SER A 346 7.29 6.64 5.07
N ALA A 347 7.37 7.97 4.95
CA ALA A 347 8.56 8.70 5.37
C ALA A 347 8.74 8.71 6.89
N TYR A 348 7.65 8.69 7.67
CA TYR A 348 7.74 8.53 9.13
C TYR A 348 8.19 7.12 9.51
N ASP A 349 7.61 6.04 8.96
CA ASP A 349 8.06 4.67 9.30
C ASP A 349 9.52 4.45 8.90
N ASN A 350 9.91 4.85 7.68
CA ASN A 350 11.30 4.74 7.22
C ASN A 350 12.28 5.56 8.09
N ARG A 351 11.89 6.77 8.52
CA ARG A 351 12.70 7.57 9.45
C ARG A 351 12.76 6.95 10.84
N GLY A 352 11.66 6.36 11.33
CA GLY A 352 11.58 5.59 12.56
C GLY A 352 12.52 4.39 12.54
N ASN A 353 12.46 3.57 11.49
CA ASN A 353 13.33 2.41 11.27
C ASN A 353 14.81 2.81 11.23
N THR A 354 15.11 3.92 10.57
CA THR A 354 16.47 4.49 10.50
C THR A 354 16.95 5.02 11.85
N LYS A 355 16.09 5.68 12.63
CA LYS A 355 16.39 6.11 14.00
C LYS A 355 16.56 4.91 14.94
N TYR A 356 15.78 3.84 14.78
CA TYR A 356 15.92 2.59 15.52
C TYR A 356 17.26 1.91 15.24
N ALA A 357 17.68 1.82 13.96
CA ALA A 357 19.00 1.32 13.57
C ALA A 357 20.15 2.15 14.17
N LEU A 358 19.97 3.48 14.30
CA LEU A 358 20.90 4.38 15.01
C LEU A 358 20.83 4.29 16.55
N GLY A 359 20.02 3.39 17.13
CA GLY A 359 19.81 3.28 18.59
C GLY A 359 19.02 4.44 19.22
N ARG A 360 18.45 5.34 18.42
CA ARG A 360 17.70 6.53 18.86
C ARG A 360 16.25 6.19 19.16
N TYR A 361 16.02 5.15 19.97
CA TYR A 361 14.70 4.52 20.17
C TYR A 361 13.58 5.47 20.58
N LYS A 362 13.84 6.49 21.43
CA LYS A 362 12.84 7.51 21.77
C LYS A 362 12.32 8.27 20.53
N ALA A 363 13.25 8.73 19.70
CA ALA A 363 12.92 9.48 18.48
C ALA A 363 12.29 8.59 17.39
N ALA A 364 12.50 7.28 17.46
CA ALA A 364 11.79 6.30 16.63
C ALA A 364 10.34 6.11 17.11
N ILE A 365 10.11 6.01 18.43
CA ILE A 365 8.77 5.94 19.03
C ILE A 365 7.91 7.16 18.64
N GLU A 366 8.50 8.35 18.57
CA GLU A 366 7.85 9.57 18.07
C GLU A 366 7.37 9.39 16.62
N ASP A 367 8.24 8.94 15.71
CA ASP A 367 7.87 8.70 14.30
C ASP A 367 6.81 7.60 14.14
N TYR A 368 6.95 6.46 14.82
CA TYR A 368 5.94 5.39 14.77
C TYR A 368 4.60 5.80 15.40
N THR A 369 4.61 6.72 16.38
CA THR A 369 3.37 7.29 16.92
C THR A 369 2.69 8.22 15.93
N GLN A 370 3.46 8.95 15.12
CA GLN A 370 2.90 9.74 14.02
C GLN A 370 2.35 8.83 12.92
N VAL A 371 3.00 7.72 12.58
CA VAL A 371 2.44 6.70 11.67
C VAL A 371 1.08 6.22 12.19
N ILE A 372 0.98 5.80 13.46
CA ILE A 372 -0.27 5.33 14.08
C ILE A 372 -1.35 6.42 14.15
N THR A 373 -0.96 7.70 14.15
CA THR A 373 -1.88 8.84 14.17
C THR A 373 -2.46 9.13 12.78
N LEU A 374 -1.66 8.92 11.74
CA LEU A 374 -2.07 9.08 10.33
C LEU A 374 -2.81 7.84 9.80
N ASP A 375 -2.35 6.65 10.19
CA ASP A 375 -2.92 5.34 9.84
C ASP A 375 -2.98 4.44 11.10
N PRO A 376 -4.13 4.42 11.80
CA PRO A 376 -4.34 3.56 12.98
C PRO A 376 -4.39 2.06 12.67
N GLU A 377 -4.46 1.64 11.41
CA GLU A 377 -4.48 0.22 11.02
C GLU A 377 -3.08 -0.28 10.58
N TYR A 378 -2.06 0.59 10.59
CA TYR A 378 -0.68 0.25 10.21
C TYR A 378 0.02 -0.66 11.23
N ILE A 379 -0.28 -1.96 11.19
CA ILE A 379 0.21 -3.02 12.11
C ILE A 379 1.71 -2.91 12.39
N SER A 380 2.53 -2.70 11.35
CA SER A 380 3.99 -2.65 11.48
C SER A 380 4.47 -1.53 12.40
N ALA A 381 3.79 -0.38 12.48
CA ALA A 381 4.20 0.71 13.36
C ALA A 381 3.97 0.37 14.84
N TYR A 382 2.92 -0.38 15.18
CA TYR A 382 2.76 -0.92 16.53
C TYR A 382 3.89 -1.90 16.86
N ILE A 383 4.23 -2.82 15.94
CA ILE A 383 5.35 -3.75 16.14
C ILE A 383 6.67 -2.99 16.35
N ASN A 384 6.97 -2.04 15.48
CA ASN A 384 8.22 -1.28 15.50
C ASN A 384 8.31 -0.37 16.75
N ARG A 385 7.19 0.23 17.18
CA ARG A 385 7.10 1.01 18.42
C ARG A 385 7.25 0.13 19.66
N GLY A 386 6.63 -1.05 19.67
CA GLY A 386 6.82 -2.07 20.70
C GLY A 386 8.28 -2.53 20.80
N HIS A 387 8.95 -2.78 19.66
CA HIS A 387 10.38 -3.10 19.61
C HIS A 387 11.21 -1.96 20.21
N ALA A 388 10.95 -0.71 19.81
CA ALA A 388 11.67 0.45 20.33
C ALA A 388 11.47 0.65 21.85
N LYS A 389 10.25 0.45 22.36
CA LYS A 389 9.93 0.47 23.79
C LYS A 389 10.65 -0.66 24.54
N PHE A 390 10.62 -1.89 24.01
CA PHE A 390 11.35 -3.04 24.56
C PHE A 390 12.86 -2.77 24.64
N ARG A 391 13.49 -2.22 23.59
CA ARG A 391 14.92 -1.84 23.63
C ARG A 391 15.23 -0.76 24.66
N LEU A 392 14.30 0.16 24.94
CA LEU A 392 14.44 1.11 26.05
C LEU A 392 14.23 0.43 27.42
N ALA A 393 13.38 -0.60 27.51
CA ALA A 393 13.19 -1.40 28.72
C ALA A 393 14.47 -2.17 29.08
N GLU A 394 15.07 -2.88 28.12
CA GLU A 394 16.39 -3.53 28.27
C GLU A 394 17.45 -2.53 28.75
N SER A 395 17.50 -1.36 28.11
CA SER A 395 18.46 -0.30 28.46
C SER A 395 18.17 0.33 29.84
N ALA A 396 16.94 0.25 30.34
CA ALA A 396 16.60 0.69 31.70
C ALA A 396 16.96 -0.40 32.73
N ALA A 397 16.68 -1.66 32.44
CA ALA A 397 17.03 -2.81 33.28
C ALA A 397 18.55 -2.95 33.45
N ALA A 398 19.32 -2.80 32.36
CA ALA A 398 20.79 -2.80 32.40
C ALA A 398 21.41 -1.58 33.11
N ARG A 399 20.59 -0.59 33.53
CA ARG A 399 20.98 0.52 34.41
C ARG A 399 20.26 0.45 35.77
N GLU A 400 19.77 -0.73 36.14
CA GLU A 400 19.08 -1.03 37.40
C GLU A 400 17.84 -0.15 37.68
N ASN A 401 17.28 0.49 36.63
CA ASN A 401 16.08 1.32 36.74
C ASN A 401 14.83 0.46 36.50
N THR A 402 14.61 -0.48 37.41
CA THR A 402 13.61 -1.57 37.27
C THR A 402 12.19 -1.06 37.07
N GLY A 403 11.75 -0.08 37.87
CA GLY A 403 10.42 0.53 37.74
C GLY A 403 10.22 1.35 36.46
N LYS A 404 11.28 1.68 35.72
CA LYS A 404 11.18 2.22 34.34
C LYS A 404 11.20 1.11 33.29
N ALA A 405 11.97 0.05 33.52
CA ALA A 405 12.00 -1.12 32.64
C ALA A 405 10.63 -1.79 32.57
N GLN A 406 10.00 -2.08 33.72
CA GLN A 406 8.66 -2.69 33.82
C GLN A 406 7.61 -1.90 33.01
N ARG A 407 7.48 -0.59 33.26
CA ARG A 407 6.56 0.28 32.50
C ARG A 407 6.83 0.33 30.99
N LEU A 408 8.07 0.13 30.56
CA LEU A 408 8.43 0.08 29.14
C LEU A 408 8.17 -1.30 28.50
N TYR A 409 8.27 -2.40 29.26
CA TYR A 409 7.79 -3.72 28.82
C TYR A 409 6.25 -3.72 28.71
N GLU A 410 5.55 -3.19 29.71
CA GLU A 410 4.08 -3.05 29.72
C GLU A 410 3.61 -2.24 28.50
N ALA A 411 4.19 -1.05 28.27
CA ALA A 411 3.88 -0.24 27.10
C ALA A 411 4.24 -0.91 25.76
N ALA A 412 5.18 -1.88 25.72
CA ALA A 412 5.46 -2.68 24.53
C ALA A 412 4.43 -3.80 24.32
N ILE A 413 4.01 -4.45 25.41
CA ILE A 413 2.93 -5.47 25.44
C ILE A 413 1.61 -4.86 24.92
N GLU A 414 1.30 -3.62 25.29
CA GLU A 414 0.16 -2.86 24.74
C GLU A 414 0.22 -2.72 23.22
N ASP A 415 1.36 -2.30 22.66
CA ASP A 415 1.53 -2.14 21.22
C ASP A 415 1.38 -3.48 20.48
N TYR A 416 2.02 -4.55 20.96
CA TYR A 416 1.83 -5.88 20.35
C TYR A 416 0.40 -6.39 20.48
N THR A 417 -0.31 -6.03 21.56
CA THR A 417 -1.73 -6.36 21.73
C THR A 417 -2.62 -5.65 20.72
N GLN A 418 -2.33 -4.39 20.36
CA GLN A 418 -3.05 -3.73 19.27
C GLN A 418 -2.71 -4.36 17.91
N ALA A 419 -1.46 -4.74 17.66
CA ALA A 419 -1.09 -5.47 16.44
C ALA A 419 -1.84 -6.81 16.31
N ILE A 420 -2.01 -7.57 17.40
CA ILE A 420 -2.82 -8.80 17.45
C ILE A 420 -4.30 -8.52 17.23
N LYS A 421 -4.83 -7.42 17.79
CA LYS A 421 -6.23 -7.02 17.60
C LYS A 421 -6.53 -6.69 16.13
N LEU A 422 -5.59 -6.04 15.44
CA LEU A 422 -5.70 -5.72 14.00
C LEU A 422 -5.52 -6.97 13.12
N ASN A 423 -4.67 -7.92 13.51
CA ASN A 423 -4.50 -9.19 12.80
C ASN A 423 -4.22 -10.36 13.78
N THR A 424 -5.27 -11.13 14.05
CA THR A 424 -5.23 -12.28 15.00
C THR A 424 -4.40 -13.47 14.50
N ALA A 425 -4.06 -13.52 13.21
CA ALA A 425 -3.17 -14.53 12.65
C ALA A 425 -1.69 -14.10 12.64
N TYR A 426 -1.36 -12.89 13.12
CA TYR A 426 0.00 -12.34 13.02
C TYR A 426 0.95 -12.89 14.09
N ILE A 427 1.45 -14.11 13.84
CA ILE A 427 2.37 -14.90 14.69
C ILE A 427 3.48 -14.06 15.34
N ARG A 428 4.11 -13.14 14.60
CA ARG A 428 5.23 -12.34 15.11
C ARG A 428 4.84 -11.44 16.29
N ALA A 429 3.60 -10.95 16.35
CA ALA A 429 3.16 -10.14 17.49
C ALA A 429 3.05 -10.96 18.78
N TYR A 430 2.44 -12.15 18.73
CA TYR A 430 2.41 -13.08 19.86
C TYR A 430 3.82 -13.46 20.32
N GLN A 431 4.74 -13.76 19.39
CA GLN A 431 6.14 -14.06 19.73
C GLN A 431 6.85 -12.87 20.43
N ASN A 432 6.60 -11.64 19.98
CA ASN A 432 7.17 -10.44 20.59
C ASN A 432 6.52 -10.11 21.95
N ARG A 433 5.21 -10.34 22.09
CA ARG A 433 4.45 -10.11 23.32
C ARG A 433 4.81 -11.11 24.40
N ALA A 434 4.87 -12.40 24.08
CA ALA A 434 5.44 -13.45 24.91
C ALA A 434 6.85 -13.11 25.40
N HIS A 435 7.73 -12.60 24.52
CA HIS A 435 9.07 -12.20 24.93
C HIS A 435 9.05 -11.02 25.92
N ALA A 436 8.23 -9.98 25.68
CA ALA A 436 8.12 -8.84 26.59
C ALA A 436 7.50 -9.23 27.94
N GLN A 437 6.48 -10.10 27.95
CA GLN A 437 5.87 -10.65 29.17
C GLN A 437 6.87 -11.49 29.98
N PHE A 438 7.70 -12.30 29.33
CA PHE A 438 8.72 -13.10 30.02
C PHE A 438 9.74 -12.20 30.74
N ARG A 439 10.25 -11.16 30.07
CA ARG A 439 11.20 -10.20 30.66
C ARG A 439 10.57 -9.34 31.76
N LEU A 440 9.28 -9.02 31.63
CA LEU A 440 8.50 -8.40 32.70
C LEU A 440 8.37 -9.33 33.92
N GLY A 441 8.09 -10.61 33.69
CA GLY A 441 8.04 -11.65 34.72
C GLY A 441 9.36 -11.79 35.48
N GLU A 442 10.49 -11.90 34.78
CA GLU A 442 11.82 -11.93 35.39
C GLU A 442 12.08 -10.67 36.24
N SER A 443 11.74 -9.50 35.69
CA SER A 443 11.92 -8.23 36.38
C SER A 443 11.06 -8.11 37.64
N LYS A 444 9.89 -8.75 37.70
CA LYS A 444 9.00 -8.77 38.87
C LYS A 444 9.43 -9.82 39.89
N ALA A 445 9.85 -11.00 39.43
CA ALA A 445 10.40 -12.06 40.28
C ALA A 445 11.64 -11.58 41.04
N ASN A 446 12.56 -10.90 40.35
CA ASN A 446 13.77 -10.31 40.96
C ASN A 446 13.50 -9.20 41.99
N GLN A 447 12.27 -8.67 42.05
CA GLN A 447 11.82 -7.73 43.09
C GLN A 447 10.97 -8.40 44.18
N GLY A 448 10.80 -9.72 44.15
CA GLY A 448 9.94 -10.46 45.09
C GLY A 448 8.44 -10.38 44.78
N ALA A 449 8.03 -9.77 43.67
CA ALA A 449 6.64 -9.69 43.24
C ALA A 449 6.18 -11.00 42.55
N ILE A 450 6.28 -12.11 43.27
CA ILE A 450 6.14 -13.48 42.74
C ILE A 450 4.78 -13.71 42.05
N ALA A 451 3.67 -13.26 42.66
CA ALA A 451 2.33 -13.44 42.09
C ALA A 451 2.16 -12.72 40.73
N GLU A 452 2.70 -11.51 40.59
CA GLU A 452 2.67 -10.77 39.33
C GLU A 452 3.64 -11.36 38.28
N ALA A 453 4.76 -11.94 38.74
CA ALA A 453 5.66 -12.67 37.87
C ALA A 453 4.98 -13.94 37.30
N GLN A 454 4.32 -14.71 38.16
CA GLN A 454 3.52 -15.88 37.75
C GLN A 454 2.40 -15.50 36.77
N GLN A 455 1.69 -14.40 36.99
CA GLN A 455 0.71 -13.88 36.03
C GLN A 455 1.37 -13.55 34.67
N SER A 456 2.54 -12.92 34.70
CA SER A 456 3.29 -12.57 33.48
C SER A 456 3.71 -13.82 32.71
N TYR A 457 4.23 -14.84 33.38
CA TYR A 457 4.60 -16.13 32.76
C TYR A 457 3.38 -16.93 32.29
N GLY A 458 2.23 -16.84 32.97
CA GLY A 458 0.97 -17.43 32.49
C GLY A 458 0.57 -16.88 31.12
N ALA A 459 0.64 -15.56 30.94
CA ALA A 459 0.36 -14.91 29.65
C ALA A 459 1.36 -15.33 28.53
N VAL A 460 2.61 -15.64 28.88
CA VAL A 460 3.58 -16.22 27.93
C VAL A 460 3.13 -17.60 27.43
N ILE A 461 2.56 -18.44 28.32
CA ILE A 461 2.01 -19.76 27.94
C ILE A 461 0.82 -19.59 26.99
N GLU A 462 -0.05 -18.61 27.23
CA GLU A 462 -1.18 -18.28 26.34
C GLU A 462 -0.70 -17.88 24.94
N ASP A 463 0.21 -16.91 24.85
CA ASP A 463 0.75 -16.41 23.57
C ASP A 463 1.50 -17.51 22.80
N LEU A 464 2.34 -18.30 23.47
CA LEU A 464 3.03 -19.42 22.82
C LEU A 464 2.08 -20.53 22.40
N THR A 465 0.97 -20.73 23.11
CA THR A 465 -0.08 -21.68 22.70
C THR A 465 -0.79 -21.21 21.43
N GLN A 466 -1.10 -19.92 21.31
CA GLN A 466 -1.64 -19.35 20.06
C GLN A 466 -0.65 -19.49 18.89
N VAL A 467 0.64 -19.23 19.12
CA VAL A 467 1.67 -19.43 18.09
C VAL A 467 1.76 -20.90 17.66
N ILE A 468 1.71 -21.86 18.60
CA ILE A 468 1.75 -23.29 18.29
C ILE A 468 0.52 -23.73 17.49
N GLN A 469 -0.67 -23.18 17.77
CA GLN A 469 -1.88 -23.44 16.97
C GLN A 469 -1.75 -22.92 15.53
N LEU A 470 -1.15 -21.75 15.35
CA LEU A 470 -0.92 -21.14 14.02
C LEU A 470 0.27 -21.75 13.26
N ALA A 471 1.27 -22.28 13.96
CA ALA A 471 2.51 -22.81 13.40
C ALA A 471 3.01 -24.08 14.14
N PRO A 472 2.29 -25.21 14.07
CA PRO A 472 2.56 -26.43 14.87
C PRO A 472 3.87 -27.15 14.53
N LYS A 473 4.64 -26.67 13.54
CA LYS A 473 5.97 -27.21 13.17
C LYS A 473 7.15 -26.35 13.64
N ASP A 474 6.93 -25.26 14.39
CA ASP A 474 8.04 -24.51 14.99
C ASP A 474 8.41 -25.08 16.37
N ALA A 475 9.32 -26.07 16.38
CA ALA A 475 9.83 -26.72 17.57
C ALA A 475 10.32 -25.74 18.66
N ARG A 476 10.79 -24.55 18.28
CA ARG A 476 11.30 -23.53 19.21
C ARG A 476 10.19 -22.93 20.08
N MET A 477 8.93 -23.00 19.64
CA MET A 477 7.79 -22.46 20.38
C MET A 477 7.36 -23.40 21.50
N TYR A 478 7.40 -24.72 21.23
CA TYR A 478 7.27 -25.75 22.25
C TYR A 478 8.39 -25.65 23.29
N ASP A 479 9.66 -25.57 22.87
CA ASP A 479 10.83 -25.37 23.76
C ASP A 479 10.67 -24.14 24.68
N ARG A 480 10.27 -22.98 24.11
CA ARG A 480 10.00 -21.76 24.90
C ARG A 480 8.83 -21.93 25.88
N ARG A 481 7.79 -22.66 25.51
CA ARG A 481 6.62 -22.92 26.37
C ARG A 481 6.99 -23.87 27.52
N GLY A 482 7.76 -24.93 27.23
CA GLY A 482 8.32 -25.84 28.22
C GLY A 482 9.25 -25.14 29.21
N VAL A 483 10.17 -24.28 28.74
CA VAL A 483 11.03 -23.48 29.64
C VAL A 483 10.21 -22.56 30.54
N THR A 484 9.14 -21.96 30.02
CA THR A 484 8.25 -21.10 30.82
C THR A 484 7.46 -21.92 31.86
N LYS A 485 7.05 -23.14 31.53
CA LYS A 485 6.41 -24.08 32.46
C LYS A 485 7.34 -24.53 33.59
N ILE A 486 8.63 -24.78 33.32
CA ILE A 486 9.64 -25.01 34.36
C ILE A 486 9.65 -23.86 35.38
N VAL A 487 9.62 -22.60 34.91
CA VAL A 487 9.60 -21.41 35.79
C VAL A 487 8.31 -21.33 36.64
N LEU A 488 7.22 -21.92 36.17
CA LEU A 488 5.96 -22.04 36.92
C LEU A 488 5.86 -23.32 37.78
N GLY A 489 6.84 -24.22 37.71
CA GLY A 489 6.83 -25.51 38.41
C GLY A 489 6.01 -26.62 37.73
N ASP A 490 5.50 -26.41 36.51
CA ASP A 490 4.81 -27.42 35.69
C ASP A 490 5.84 -28.27 34.93
N TYR A 491 6.53 -29.15 35.65
CA TYR A 491 7.60 -29.97 35.07
C TYR A 491 7.06 -31.04 34.12
N GLU A 492 5.94 -31.69 34.43
CA GLU A 492 5.28 -32.66 33.57
C GLU A 492 4.79 -32.03 32.26
N GLY A 493 4.11 -30.89 32.33
CA GLY A 493 3.70 -30.15 31.15
C GLY A 493 4.87 -29.59 30.35
N ALA A 494 6.02 -29.32 30.99
CA ALA A 494 7.24 -28.93 30.31
C ALA A 494 7.87 -30.11 29.54
N ILE A 495 7.93 -31.30 30.15
CA ILE A 495 8.42 -32.53 29.51
C ILE A 495 7.61 -32.81 28.23
N ALA A 496 6.28 -32.72 28.27
CA ALA A 496 5.42 -32.93 27.10
C ALA A 496 5.67 -31.91 25.95
N ASP A 497 6.03 -30.67 26.30
CA ASP A 497 6.45 -29.67 25.30
C ASP A 497 7.83 -30.00 24.70
N PHE A 498 8.80 -30.44 25.51
CA PHE A 498 10.10 -30.86 24.98
C PHE A 498 10.02 -32.14 24.15
N ASP A 499 9.15 -33.09 24.51
CA ASP A 499 8.86 -34.28 23.69
C ASP A 499 8.34 -33.88 22.31
N SER A 500 7.44 -32.90 22.26
CA SER A 500 6.92 -32.34 21.01
C SER A 500 8.03 -31.63 20.20
N ALA A 501 8.88 -30.85 20.86
CA ALA A 501 10.02 -30.18 20.22
C ALA A 501 11.03 -31.17 19.62
N ILE A 502 11.37 -32.23 20.37
CA ILE A 502 12.26 -33.32 19.94
C ILE A 502 11.64 -34.12 18.80
N HIS A 503 10.34 -34.39 18.83
CA HIS A 503 9.65 -35.08 17.73
C HIS A 503 9.73 -34.30 16.40
N ILE A 504 9.64 -32.97 16.47
CA ILE A 504 9.73 -32.10 15.30
C ILE A 504 11.18 -31.93 14.80
N LYS A 505 12.15 -31.81 15.72
CA LYS A 505 13.56 -31.56 15.41
C LYS A 505 14.50 -32.32 16.38
N PRO A 506 14.75 -33.62 16.14
CA PRO A 506 15.46 -34.51 17.07
C PRO A 506 16.99 -34.30 17.13
N GLU A 507 17.56 -33.49 16.25
CA GLU A 507 18.99 -33.16 16.25
C GLU A 507 19.36 -31.97 17.17
N GLU A 508 18.38 -31.28 17.76
CA GLU A 508 18.61 -30.11 18.62
C GLU A 508 18.90 -30.52 20.07
N ALA A 509 20.18 -30.59 20.43
CA ALA A 509 20.67 -30.96 21.77
C ALA A 509 20.06 -30.15 22.94
N ARG A 510 19.66 -28.88 22.70
CA ARG A 510 19.04 -28.02 23.72
C ARG A 510 17.74 -28.61 24.27
N PHE A 511 16.92 -29.24 23.44
CA PHE A 511 15.62 -29.76 23.87
C PHE A 511 15.78 -30.93 24.86
N TYR A 512 16.74 -31.82 24.60
CA TYR A 512 17.12 -32.89 25.52
C TYR A 512 17.65 -32.32 26.84
N THR A 513 18.50 -31.29 26.79
CA THR A 513 19.03 -30.62 28.00
C THR A 513 17.91 -30.01 28.85
N ASN A 514 16.93 -29.37 28.22
CA ASN A 514 15.78 -28.78 28.93
C ASN A 514 14.84 -29.86 29.49
N ARG A 515 14.59 -30.95 28.75
CA ARG A 515 13.82 -32.11 29.22
C ARG A 515 14.51 -32.82 30.40
N ALA A 516 15.83 -32.96 30.35
CA ALA A 516 16.63 -33.54 31.42
C ALA A 516 16.46 -32.74 32.73
N ARG A 517 16.57 -31.41 32.69
CA ARG A 517 16.38 -30.53 33.85
C ARG A 517 14.98 -30.65 34.47
N ALA A 518 13.93 -30.74 33.64
CA ALA A 518 12.57 -30.97 34.15
C ALA A 518 12.41 -32.36 34.81
N LYS A 519 13.05 -33.40 34.23
CA LYS A 519 13.10 -34.75 34.80
C LYS A 519 13.88 -34.81 36.13
N GLU A 520 15.00 -34.08 36.26
CA GLU A 520 15.75 -33.96 37.52
C GLU A 520 14.89 -33.35 38.63
N ALA A 521 14.14 -32.29 38.32
CA ALA A 521 13.24 -31.64 39.27
C ALA A 521 12.12 -32.57 39.78
N LEU A 522 11.69 -33.54 38.96
CA LEU A 522 10.76 -34.61 39.33
C LEU A 522 11.46 -35.86 39.95
N GLY A 523 12.76 -35.83 40.20
CA GLY A 523 13.52 -36.95 40.74
C GLY A 523 13.73 -38.13 39.77
N GLN A 524 13.45 -37.96 38.48
CA GLN A 524 13.57 -38.99 37.44
C GLN A 524 15.03 -39.13 36.93
N LEU A 525 15.96 -39.35 37.86
CA LEU A 525 17.41 -39.16 37.64
C LEU A 525 18.00 -39.98 36.47
N GLU A 526 17.65 -41.27 36.34
CA GLU A 526 18.17 -42.10 35.22
C GLU A 526 17.62 -41.64 33.86
N SER A 527 16.35 -41.23 33.80
CA SER A 527 15.73 -40.69 32.59
C SER A 527 16.28 -39.31 32.20
N ALA A 528 16.71 -38.51 33.18
CA ALA A 528 17.40 -37.24 32.96
C ALA A 528 18.83 -37.44 32.47
N LYS A 529 19.57 -38.38 33.08
CA LYS A 529 20.93 -38.77 32.70
C LYS A 529 21.00 -39.25 31.25
N ALA A 530 20.02 -40.06 30.80
CA ALA A 530 19.91 -40.48 29.42
C ALA A 530 19.74 -39.29 28.45
N ASP A 531 18.93 -38.30 28.82
CA ASP A 531 18.75 -37.08 28.02
C ASP A 531 20.01 -36.20 27.99
N PHE A 532 20.76 -36.09 29.09
CA PHE A 532 22.03 -35.35 29.09
C PHE A 532 23.12 -36.01 28.25
N GLU A 533 23.27 -37.33 28.31
CA GLU A 533 24.19 -38.02 27.41
C GLU A 533 23.72 -37.86 25.95
N LYS A 534 22.42 -37.91 25.66
CA LYS A 534 21.93 -37.67 24.30
C LYS A 534 22.17 -36.24 23.80
N ALA A 535 22.02 -35.24 24.67
CA ALA A 535 22.37 -33.86 24.33
C ALA A 535 23.87 -33.72 24.00
N LYS A 536 24.73 -34.38 24.79
CA LYS A 536 26.19 -34.37 24.61
C LYS A 536 26.67 -35.15 23.38
N GLU A 537 25.94 -36.18 22.95
CA GLU A 537 26.16 -36.84 21.65
C GLU A 537 25.90 -35.91 20.47
N LEU A 538 24.87 -35.06 20.58
CA LEU A 538 24.42 -34.17 19.51
C LEU A 538 25.27 -32.90 19.41
N ASP A 539 25.71 -32.34 20.55
CA ASP A 539 26.68 -31.24 20.61
C ASP A 539 27.48 -31.34 21.93
N SER A 540 28.81 -31.41 21.82
CA SER A 540 29.72 -31.63 22.93
C SER A 540 29.94 -30.40 23.83
N ASP A 541 29.55 -29.20 23.39
CA ASP A 541 29.74 -27.93 24.12
C ASP A 541 28.49 -27.50 24.93
N VAL A 542 27.39 -28.28 24.88
CA VAL A 542 26.04 -27.95 25.42
C VAL A 542 25.99 -27.69 26.94
N ARG A 543 27.04 -28.02 27.69
CA ARG A 543 27.16 -27.68 29.13
C ARG A 543 27.11 -26.17 29.44
N LYS A 544 27.07 -25.30 28.43
CA LYS A 544 26.87 -23.83 28.56
C LYS A 544 25.42 -23.35 28.34
N GLY A 545 24.44 -24.24 28.28
CA GLY A 545 23.01 -23.88 28.25
C GLY A 545 22.58 -23.09 29.50
N THR A 546 21.82 -22.00 29.29
CA THR A 546 21.47 -20.95 30.28
C THR A 546 21.28 -21.49 31.70
N VAL A 547 22.01 -20.91 32.66
CA VAL A 547 21.81 -21.19 34.09
C VAL A 547 20.41 -20.72 34.46
N LEU A 548 19.54 -21.64 34.86
CA LEU A 548 18.23 -21.29 35.43
C LEU A 548 18.46 -20.54 36.76
N PRO A 549 17.66 -19.50 37.08
CA PRO A 549 17.62 -18.95 38.43
C PRO A 549 17.37 -20.08 39.44
N LYS A 550 18.04 -20.02 40.59
CA LYS A 550 17.81 -20.91 41.73
C LYS A 550 16.56 -20.48 42.50
#